data_AF-A0A430JNL0-F1
#
_entry.id   AF-A0A430JNL0-F1
#
_cell.length_a   1.000
_cell.length_b   1.000
_cell.length_c   1.000
_cell.angle_alpha   90.00
_cell.angle_beta   90.00
_cell.angle_gamma   90.00
#
_symmetry.space_group_name_H-M   'P 1'
#
loop_
_entity.id
_entity.type
_entity.pdbx_description
1 polymer ?
#
loop_
_entity_poly.entity_id
_entity_poly.type
_entity_poly.pdbx_seq_one_letter_code
_entity_poly.pdbx_strand_id
1 'polypeptide(L)'
;MAGSFKILLKLARRAGPAVFIVVMQYGPQLRKLMNDNPQFAQGITSRFQRVLGVGDSGTARQDLSARCQVLREQVTFLYASANTAEVAQQARQWRDELESIERALPVLDAMSRKQRSVQRRHLERRIDMLSQHILAASLVDDIENAEVAEEATKAEESTRTDETNHYDSPQNSDEPFPPEADQPETPGQ
;
A
#
# COMPACT_ATOMS: atom_id res chain seq x y z
N MET A 1 -18.82 -2.28 9.42
CA MET A 1 -17.51 -1.65 9.19
C MET A 1 -16.47 -1.96 10.28
N ALA A 2 -16.81 -2.07 11.58
CA ALA A 2 -15.85 -2.39 12.67
C ALA A 2 -15.19 -3.80 12.67
N GLY A 3 -15.55 -4.67 11.71
CA GLY A 3 -15.06 -6.05 11.65
C GLY A 3 -13.65 -6.19 11.08
N SER A 4 -13.29 -5.40 10.07
CA SER A 4 -12.04 -5.56 9.31
C SER A 4 -10.80 -5.28 10.16
N PHE A 5 -10.82 -4.22 10.98
CA PHE A 5 -9.72 -3.93 11.90
C PHE A 5 -9.53 -5.03 12.95
N LYS A 6 -10.63 -5.63 13.44
CA LYS A 6 -10.56 -6.76 14.38
C LYS A 6 -9.95 -8.01 13.72
N ILE A 7 -10.23 -8.23 12.43
CA ILE A 7 -9.62 -9.31 11.63
C ILE A 7 -8.12 -9.03 11.46
N LEU A 8 -7.74 -7.82 11.04
CA LEU A 8 -6.35 -7.42 10.91
C LEU A 8 -5.57 -7.62 12.22
N LEU A 9 -6.14 -7.19 13.35
CA LEU A 9 -5.50 -7.36 14.66
C LEU A 9 -5.27 -8.84 15.02
N LYS A 10 -6.21 -9.73 14.68
CA LYS A 10 -6.04 -11.18 14.87
C LYS A 10 -4.94 -11.74 13.97
N LEU A 11 -4.90 -11.32 12.71
CA LEU A 11 -3.87 -11.75 11.77
C LEU A 11 -2.49 -11.25 12.19
N ALA A 12 -2.38 -10.00 12.65
CA ALA A 12 -1.13 -9.43 13.15
C ALA A 12 -0.58 -10.17 14.37
N ARG A 13 -1.44 -10.52 15.34
CA ARG A 13 -1.03 -11.38 16.47
C ARG A 13 -0.49 -12.74 16.03
N ARG A 14 -1.04 -13.30 14.95
CA ARG A 14 -0.58 -14.57 14.38
C ARG A 14 0.70 -14.40 13.56
N ALA A 15 0.88 -13.26 12.90
CA ALA A 15 2.04 -12.95 12.07
C ALA A 15 3.31 -12.67 12.88
N GLY A 16 3.17 -12.18 14.12
CA GLY A 16 4.28 -12.04 15.05
C GLY A 16 4.34 -10.66 15.72
N PRO A 17 5.23 -10.49 16.71
CA PRO A 17 5.27 -9.29 17.55
C PRO A 17 5.56 -8.01 16.78
N ALA A 18 6.47 -7.99 15.80
CA ALA A 18 6.75 -6.74 15.06
C ALA A 18 5.52 -6.26 14.27
N VAL A 19 4.82 -7.16 13.59
CA VAL A 19 3.59 -6.82 12.86
C VAL A 19 2.50 -6.33 13.81
N PHE A 20 2.36 -6.99 14.96
CA PHE A 20 1.41 -6.57 15.99
C PHE A 20 1.74 -5.16 16.53
N ILE A 21 3.01 -4.86 16.77
CA ILE A 21 3.45 -3.55 17.23
C ILE A 21 3.11 -2.48 16.20
N VAL A 22 3.40 -2.69 14.91
CA VAL A 22 3.04 -1.72 13.85
C VAL A 22 1.53 -1.48 13.80
N VAL A 23 0.71 -2.54 13.81
CA VAL A 23 -0.76 -2.40 13.82
C VAL A 23 -1.26 -1.61 15.03
N MET A 24 -0.61 -1.76 16.19
CA MET A 24 -0.98 -1.03 17.40
C MET A 24 -0.50 0.43 17.37
N GLN A 25 0.73 0.67 16.91
CA GLN A 25 1.34 1.99 16.78
C GLN A 25 0.54 2.88 15.83
N TYR A 26 0.13 2.33 14.69
CA TYR A 26 -0.66 3.04 13.67
C TYR A 26 -2.16 2.73 13.77
N GLY A 27 -2.62 2.25 14.93
CA GLY A 27 -4.00 1.79 15.12
C GLY A 27 -5.06 2.84 14.77
N PRO A 28 -4.95 4.10 15.22
CA PRO A 28 -5.87 5.16 14.84
C PRO A 28 -5.89 5.44 13.33
N GLN A 29 -4.72 5.57 12.69
CA GLN A 29 -4.60 5.81 11.24
C GLN A 29 -5.20 4.66 10.45
N LEU A 30 -4.81 3.41 10.78
CA LEU A 30 -5.34 2.22 10.13
C LEU A 30 -6.86 2.10 10.28
N ARG A 31 -7.42 2.45 11.44
CA ARG A 31 -8.88 2.42 11.62
C ARG A 31 -9.57 3.43 10.72
N LYS A 32 -9.05 4.66 10.64
CA LYS A 32 -9.57 5.69 9.75
C LYS A 32 -9.49 5.21 8.29
N LEU A 33 -8.29 4.85 7.84
CA LEU A 33 -8.03 4.42 6.47
C LEU A 33 -8.86 3.20 6.05
N MET A 34 -9.01 2.21 6.92
CA MET A 34 -9.84 1.03 6.63
C MET A 34 -11.35 1.31 6.63
N ASN A 35 -11.80 2.34 7.34
CA ASN A 35 -13.21 2.75 7.30
C ASN A 35 -13.50 3.57 6.04
N ASP A 36 -12.57 4.46 5.67
CA ASP A 36 -12.71 5.38 4.55
C ASP A 36 -12.43 4.67 3.21
N ASN A 37 -11.60 3.63 3.23
CA ASN A 37 -11.23 2.83 2.06
C ASN A 37 -11.40 1.31 2.31
N PRO A 38 -12.57 0.73 1.96
CA PRO A 38 -12.81 -0.70 2.08
C PRO A 38 -11.87 -1.57 1.22
N GLN A 39 -11.38 -1.05 0.09
CA GLN A 39 -10.47 -1.79 -0.80
C GLN A 39 -9.09 -1.96 -0.15
N PHE A 40 -8.59 -0.92 0.52
CA PHE A 40 -7.37 -0.98 1.33
C PHE A 40 -7.49 -2.05 2.42
N ALA A 41 -8.61 -2.05 3.14
CA ALA A 41 -8.87 -3.03 4.20
C ALA A 41 -8.85 -4.48 3.68
N GLN A 42 -9.47 -4.72 2.52
CA GLN A 42 -9.47 -6.03 1.86
C GLN A 42 -8.06 -6.40 1.41
N GLY A 43 -7.34 -5.48 0.75
CA GLY A 43 -5.99 -5.69 0.24
C GLY A 43 -5.01 -6.14 1.31
N ILE A 44 -4.94 -5.42 2.43
CA ILE A 44 -4.05 -5.77 3.56
C ILE A 44 -4.47 -7.10 4.19
N THR A 45 -5.77 -7.30 4.43
CA THR A 45 -6.28 -8.53 5.06
C THR A 45 -5.96 -9.76 4.21
N SER A 46 -6.21 -9.69 2.90
CA SER A 46 -5.89 -10.77 1.95
C SER A 46 -4.39 -11.00 1.82
N ARG A 47 -3.56 -9.96 1.86
CA ARG A 47 -2.09 -10.10 1.86
C ARG A 47 -1.60 -10.87 3.09
N PHE A 48 -2.09 -10.50 4.29
CA PHE A 48 -1.76 -11.22 5.52
C PHE A 48 -2.21 -12.68 5.48
N GLN A 49 -3.43 -12.93 4.99
CA GLN A 49 -3.95 -14.30 4.84
C GLN A 49 -3.07 -15.15 3.92
N ARG A 50 -2.63 -14.60 2.77
CA ARG A 50 -1.73 -15.30 1.84
C ARG A 50 -0.39 -15.64 2.49
N VAL A 51 0.26 -14.69 3.16
CA VAL A 51 1.56 -14.94 3.85
C VAL A 51 1.43 -15.99 4.95
N LEU A 52 0.33 -15.93 5.71
CA LEU A 52 0.06 -16.84 6.82
C LEU A 52 -0.51 -18.19 6.36
N GLY A 53 -0.79 -18.36 5.07
CA GLY A 53 -1.44 -19.55 4.51
C GLY A 53 -2.81 -19.82 5.15
N VAL A 54 -3.60 -18.77 5.38
CA VAL A 54 -4.95 -18.85 5.98
C VAL A 54 -5.98 -18.68 4.86
N GLY A 55 -6.70 -19.75 4.50
CA GLY A 55 -7.81 -19.66 3.54
C GLY A 55 -7.86 -20.78 2.51
N ASP A 56 -6.73 -21.39 2.17
CA ASP A 56 -6.71 -22.55 1.27
C ASP A 56 -7.03 -23.85 2.03
N SER A 57 -8.27 -24.29 1.87
CA SER A 57 -8.75 -25.58 2.36
C SER A 57 -8.18 -26.71 1.50
N GLY A 58 -7.19 -27.43 2.02
CA GLY A 58 -6.76 -28.66 1.36
C GLY A 58 -5.38 -29.14 1.76
N THR A 59 -5.28 -29.72 2.96
CA THR A 59 -4.28 -30.74 3.34
C THR A 59 -2.78 -30.47 3.17
N ALA A 60 -2.11 -30.61 4.31
CA ALA A 60 -0.72 -30.98 4.50
C ALA A 60 0.32 -29.89 4.25
N ARG A 61 0.82 -29.32 5.37
CA ARG A 61 2.15 -28.66 5.43
C ARG A 61 2.28 -27.50 4.44
N GLN A 62 1.91 -26.29 4.89
CA GLN A 62 2.16 -25.01 4.19
C GLN A 62 3.31 -25.12 3.19
N ASP A 63 3.00 -25.00 1.91
CA ASP A 63 4.01 -25.05 0.87
C ASP A 63 4.98 -23.89 1.08
N LEU A 64 6.21 -24.23 1.45
CA LEU A 64 7.24 -23.25 1.75
C LEU A 64 7.63 -22.51 0.47
N SER A 65 7.49 -23.14 -0.71
CA SER A 65 7.74 -22.50 -2.00
C SER A 65 6.70 -21.41 -2.26
N ALA A 66 5.40 -21.74 -2.17
CA ALA A 66 4.33 -20.75 -2.29
C ALA A 66 4.47 -19.57 -1.30
N ARG A 67 4.83 -19.84 -0.03
CA ARG A 67 5.09 -18.77 0.96
C ARG A 67 6.28 -17.90 0.55
N CYS A 68 7.38 -18.48 0.07
CA CYS A 68 8.52 -17.71 -0.42
C CYS A 68 8.14 -16.84 -1.61
N GLN A 69 7.35 -17.35 -2.56
CA GLN A 69 6.89 -16.59 -3.71
C GLN A 69 6.07 -15.35 -3.31
N VAL A 70 5.07 -15.53 -2.43
CA VAL A 70 4.24 -14.42 -1.92
C VAL A 70 5.07 -13.36 -1.20
N LEU A 71 6.10 -13.77 -0.45
CA LEU A 71 7.01 -12.83 0.22
C LEU A 71 7.94 -12.11 -0.77
N ARG A 72 8.43 -12.80 -1.81
CA ARG A 72 9.27 -12.19 -2.86
C ARG A 72 8.51 -11.12 -3.63
N GLU A 73 7.23 -11.34 -3.92
CA GLU A 73 6.36 -10.33 -4.54
C GLU A 73 6.30 -9.08 -3.65
N GLN A 74 6.04 -9.23 -2.34
CA GLN A 74 6.00 -8.09 -1.41
C GLN A 74 7.33 -7.36 -1.30
N VAL A 75 8.43 -8.10 -1.24
CA VAL A 75 9.77 -7.51 -1.23
C VAL A 75 10.06 -6.74 -2.52
N THR A 76 9.55 -7.21 -3.66
CA THR A 76 9.70 -6.51 -4.94
C THR A 76 8.94 -5.19 -4.93
N PHE A 77 7.72 -5.17 -4.40
CA PHE A 77 6.96 -3.92 -4.21
C PHE A 77 7.68 -2.96 -3.27
N LEU A 78 8.10 -3.42 -2.09
CA LEU A 78 8.87 -2.63 -1.12
C LEU A 78 10.16 -2.07 -1.72
N TYR A 79 10.85 -2.84 -2.55
CA TYR A 79 12.05 -2.38 -3.23
C TYR A 79 11.74 -1.28 -4.25
N ALA A 80 10.63 -1.41 -4.98
CA ALA A 80 10.21 -0.44 -5.98
C ALA A 80 9.68 0.86 -5.35
N SER A 81 9.04 0.79 -4.18
CA SER A 81 8.55 1.95 -3.41
C SER A 81 9.59 2.53 -2.44
N ALA A 82 10.79 1.97 -2.37
CA ALA A 82 11.80 2.38 -1.41
C ALA A 82 12.22 3.85 -1.59
N ASN A 83 11.87 4.68 -0.63
CA ASN A 83 12.24 6.11 -0.59
C ASN A 83 13.64 6.34 0.00
N THR A 84 14.26 5.31 0.60
CA THR A 84 15.62 5.40 1.16
C THR A 84 16.51 4.24 0.72
N ALA A 85 17.82 4.48 0.73
CA ALA A 85 18.82 3.46 0.37
C ALA A 85 18.79 2.28 1.35
N GLU A 86 18.50 2.52 2.63
CA GLU A 86 18.42 1.51 3.67
C GLU A 86 17.26 0.54 3.41
N VAL A 87 16.07 1.06 3.07
CA VAL A 87 14.90 0.22 2.73
C VAL A 87 15.17 -0.61 1.49
N ALA A 88 15.77 0.00 0.46
CA ALA A 88 16.14 -0.71 -0.77
C ALA A 88 17.18 -1.82 -0.49
N GLN A 89 18.18 -1.56 0.36
CA GLN A 89 19.17 -2.55 0.74
C GLN A 89 18.54 -3.69 1.54
N GLN A 90 17.67 -3.37 2.51
CA GLN A 90 16.99 -4.36 3.33
C GLN A 90 16.09 -5.27 2.50
N ALA A 91 15.36 -4.71 1.52
CA ALA A 91 14.55 -5.48 0.59
C ALA A 91 15.42 -6.43 -0.27
N ARG A 92 16.59 -5.99 -0.76
CA ARG A 92 17.53 -6.90 -1.47
C ARG A 92 17.96 -8.07 -0.58
N GLN A 93 18.33 -7.80 0.67
CA GLN A 93 18.74 -8.85 1.62
C GLN A 93 17.63 -9.88 1.82
N TRP A 94 16.39 -9.42 2.05
CA TRP A 94 15.25 -10.34 2.20
C TRP A 94 14.99 -11.17 0.95
N ARG A 95 15.12 -10.57 -0.25
CA ARG A 95 14.96 -11.30 -1.51
C ARG A 95 16.01 -12.41 -1.64
N ASP A 96 17.27 -12.11 -1.34
CA ASP A 96 18.37 -13.05 -1.45
C ASP A 96 18.23 -14.19 -0.42
N GLU A 97 17.74 -13.89 0.79
CA GLU A 97 17.40 -14.90 1.79
C GLU A 97 16.25 -15.81 1.36
N LEU A 98 15.17 -15.24 0.80
CA LEU A 98 14.04 -16.02 0.29
C LEU A 98 14.46 -16.93 -0.87
N GLU A 99 15.29 -16.44 -1.78
CA GLU A 99 15.86 -17.24 -2.87
C GLU A 99 16.77 -18.37 -2.35
N SER A 100 17.59 -18.09 -1.34
CA SER A 100 18.42 -19.11 -0.68
C SER A 100 17.55 -20.22 -0.05
N ILE A 101 16.45 -19.86 0.60
CA ILE A 101 15.51 -20.82 1.18
C ILE A 101 14.84 -21.65 0.09
N GLU A 102 14.38 -21.02 -0.99
CA GLU A 102 13.73 -21.69 -2.12
C GLU A 102 14.66 -22.72 -2.78
N ARG A 103 15.93 -22.35 -3.01
CA ARG A 103 16.96 -23.27 -3.53
C ARG A 103 17.28 -24.44 -2.59
N ALA A 104 17.06 -24.27 -1.29
CA ALA A 104 17.26 -25.34 -0.30
C ALA A 104 16.11 -26.35 -0.26
N LEU A 105 14.90 -26.01 -0.76
CA LEU A 105 13.73 -26.89 -0.68
C LEU A 105 13.92 -28.22 -1.41
N PRO A 106 14.41 -28.28 -2.68
CA PRO A 106 14.63 -29.56 -3.37
C PRO A 106 15.68 -30.45 -2.69
N VAL A 107 16.66 -29.83 -2.01
CA VAL A 107 17.73 -30.56 -1.29
C VAL A 107 17.15 -31.38 -0.13
N LEU A 108 16.03 -30.93 0.45
CA LEU A 108 15.34 -31.67 1.51
C LEU A 108 14.89 -33.06 1.07
N ASP A 109 14.60 -33.26 -0.21
CA ASP A 109 14.11 -34.53 -0.73
C ASP A 109 15.19 -35.60 -0.85
N ALA A 110 16.46 -35.19 -0.97
CA ALA A 110 17.60 -36.08 -0.90
C ALA A 110 17.96 -36.51 0.53
N MET A 111 17.39 -35.86 1.55
CA MET A 111 17.72 -36.14 2.96
C MET A 111 16.91 -37.33 3.52
N SER A 112 17.49 -37.98 4.54
CA SER A 112 16.77 -38.94 5.37
C SER A 112 15.55 -38.29 6.03
N ARG A 113 14.49 -39.07 6.29
CA ARG A 113 13.23 -38.56 6.86
C ARG A 113 13.43 -37.73 8.15
N LYS A 114 14.36 -38.16 9.01
CA LYS A 114 14.68 -37.46 10.27
C LYS A 114 15.32 -36.10 10.00
N GLN A 115 16.35 -36.05 9.14
CA GLN A 115 17.04 -34.80 8.78
C GLN A 115 16.10 -33.85 8.04
N ARG A 116 15.32 -34.36 7.08
CA ARG A 116 14.30 -33.60 6.34
C ARG A 116 13.35 -32.87 7.28
N SER A 117 12.82 -33.57 8.29
CA SER A 117 11.88 -32.97 9.25
C SER A 117 12.52 -31.83 10.06
N VAL A 118 13.77 -32.00 10.50
CA VAL A 118 14.49 -30.98 11.27
C VAL A 118 14.80 -29.76 10.41
N GLN A 119 15.36 -29.97 9.21
CA GLN A 119 15.71 -28.88 8.31
C GLN A 119 14.48 -28.13 7.79
N ARG A 120 13.41 -28.86 7.48
CA ARG A 120 12.13 -28.23 7.10
C ARG A 120 11.59 -27.30 8.18
N ARG A 121 11.64 -27.70 9.45
CA ARG A 121 11.26 -26.83 10.58
C ARG A 121 12.16 -25.62 10.74
N HIS A 122 13.45 -25.77 10.42
CA HIS A 122 14.38 -24.64 10.45
C HIS A 122 14.04 -23.62 9.35
N LEU A 123 13.76 -24.08 8.13
CA LEU A 123 13.31 -23.21 7.04
C LEU A 123 11.96 -22.56 7.34
N GLU A 124 11.00 -23.29 7.91
CA GLU A 124 9.72 -22.74 8.38
C GLU A 124 9.93 -21.55 9.31
N ARG A 125 10.77 -21.70 10.35
CA ARG A 125 11.06 -20.61 11.29
C ARG A 125 11.73 -19.41 10.62
N ARG A 126 12.65 -19.65 9.67
CA ARG A 126 13.30 -18.57 8.91
C ARG A 126 12.28 -17.80 8.07
N ILE A 127 11.39 -18.50 7.38
CA ILE A 127 10.30 -17.89 6.62
C ILE A 127 9.37 -17.12 7.57
N ASP A 128 9.04 -17.65 8.75
CA ASP A 128 8.18 -16.96 9.72
C ASP A 128 8.82 -15.63 10.20
N MET A 129 10.12 -15.63 10.50
CA MET A 129 10.86 -14.42 10.87
C MET A 129 10.87 -13.40 9.72
N LEU A 130 11.21 -13.83 8.50
CA LEU A 130 11.17 -12.96 7.31
C LEU A 130 9.77 -12.42 7.06
N SER A 131 8.74 -13.26 7.19
CA SER A 131 7.33 -12.87 7.06
C SER A 131 6.98 -11.74 8.02
N GLN A 132 7.39 -11.85 9.28
CA GLN A 132 7.14 -10.83 10.29
C GLN A 132 7.79 -9.49 9.92
N HIS A 133 9.05 -9.49 9.46
CA HIS A 133 9.75 -8.27 9.08
C HIS A 133 9.18 -7.63 7.82
N ILE A 134 8.94 -8.43 6.78
CA ILE A 134 8.40 -7.97 5.49
C ILE A 134 6.99 -7.42 5.67
N LEU A 135 6.12 -8.11 6.41
CA LEU A 135 4.76 -7.64 6.67
C LEU A 135 4.73 -6.35 7.48
N ALA A 136 5.62 -6.22 8.48
CA ALA A 136 5.71 -4.99 9.27
C ALA A 136 6.17 -3.81 8.40
N ALA A 137 7.21 -3.99 7.59
CA ALA A 137 7.72 -2.95 6.69
C ALA A 137 6.68 -2.57 5.61
N SER A 138 6.04 -3.56 4.98
CA SER A 138 5.00 -3.34 3.98
C SER A 138 3.81 -2.57 4.54
N LEU A 139 3.44 -2.84 5.80
CA LEU A 139 2.35 -2.15 6.44
C LEU A 139 2.67 -0.68 6.73
N VAL A 140 3.91 -0.38 7.13
CA VAL A 140 4.35 1.01 7.32
C VAL A 140 4.30 1.76 5.98
N ASP A 141 4.86 1.16 4.92
CA ASP A 141 4.84 1.74 3.57
C ASP A 141 3.40 1.99 3.06
N ASP A 142 2.49 1.02 3.24
CA ASP A 142 1.07 1.17 2.87
C ASP A 142 0.39 2.34 3.59
N ILE A 143 0.75 2.61 4.85
CA ILE A 143 0.18 3.71 5.65
C ILE A 143 0.75 5.05 5.20
N GLU A 144 2.07 5.15 5.06
CA GLU A 144 2.74 6.37 4.61
C GLU A 144 2.25 6.80 3.22
N ASN A 145 2.12 5.85 2.30
CA ASN A 145 1.60 6.12 0.95
C ASN A 145 0.14 6.62 0.96
N ALA A 146 -0.69 6.11 1.87
CA ALA A 146 -2.06 6.57 2.00
C ALA A 146 -2.16 8.00 2.56
N GLU A 147 -1.29 8.36 3.50
CA GLU A 147 -1.22 9.73 4.04
C GLU A 147 -0.81 10.73 2.96
N VAL A 148 0.18 10.41 2.13
CA VAL A 148 0.61 11.25 1.01
C VAL A 148 -0.52 11.45 -0.02
N ALA A 149 -1.27 10.40 -0.33
CA ALA A 149 -2.40 10.49 -1.26
C ALA A 149 -3.55 11.38 -0.71
N GLU A 150 -3.84 11.30 0.60
CA GLU A 150 -4.79 12.21 1.26
C GLU A 150 -4.32 13.67 1.22
N GLU A 151 -3.02 13.93 1.32
CA GLU A 151 -2.47 15.29 1.28
C GLU A 151 -2.52 15.88 -0.15
N ALA A 152 -2.15 15.08 -1.16
CA ALA A 152 -2.20 15.50 -2.56
C ALA A 152 -3.63 15.90 -2.99
N THR A 153 -4.63 15.09 -2.63
CA THR A 153 -6.04 15.37 -2.94
C THR A 153 -6.54 16.67 -2.29
N LYS A 154 -6.14 16.96 -1.05
CA LYS A 154 -6.49 18.23 -0.38
C LYS A 154 -5.80 19.45 -1.01
N ALA A 155 -4.56 19.29 -1.45
CA ALA A 155 -3.81 20.35 -2.13
C ALA A 155 -4.45 20.70 -3.49
N GLU A 156 -4.89 19.70 -4.24
CA GLU A 156 -5.65 19.87 -5.49
C GLU A 156 -7.03 20.53 -5.25
N GLU A 157 -7.70 20.21 -4.14
CA GLU A 157 -8.98 20.83 -3.79
C GLU A 157 -8.83 22.30 -3.38
N SER A 158 -7.79 22.64 -2.59
CA SER A 158 -7.49 24.04 -2.21
C SER A 158 -7.11 24.91 -3.41
N THR A 159 -6.30 24.39 -4.33
CA THR A 159 -5.92 25.12 -5.56
C THR A 159 -7.11 25.34 -6.49
N ARG A 160 -8.04 24.38 -6.58
CA ARG A 160 -9.28 24.54 -7.35
C ARG A 160 -10.22 25.59 -6.75
N THR A 161 -10.27 25.73 -5.42
CA THR A 161 -11.12 26.75 -4.77
C THR A 161 -10.58 28.18 -4.90
N ASP A 162 -9.26 28.35 -5.04
CA ASP A 162 -8.64 29.68 -5.23
C ASP A 162 -8.86 30.23 -6.66
N GLU A 163 -8.96 29.39 -7.69
CA GLU A 163 -9.24 29.84 -9.07
C GLU A 163 -10.69 30.29 -9.29
N THR A 164 -11.62 29.88 -8.42
CA THR A 164 -13.04 30.26 -8.54
C THR A 164 -13.41 31.61 -7.90
N ASN A 165 -12.47 32.30 -7.25
CA ASN A 165 -12.74 33.57 -6.53
C ASN A 165 -12.16 34.83 -7.19
N HIS A 166 -11.72 34.76 -8.45
CA HIS A 166 -11.32 35.94 -9.22
C HIS A 166 -12.27 36.19 -10.40
N TYR A 167 -13.49 36.65 -10.10
CA TYR A 167 -14.24 37.50 -11.02
C TYR A 167 -13.98 38.96 -10.63
N ASP A 168 -12.93 39.52 -11.20
CA ASP A 168 -12.75 40.97 -11.25
C ASP A 168 -13.85 41.55 -12.15
N SER A 169 -14.80 42.26 -11.56
CA SER A 169 -15.81 43.03 -12.29
C SER A 169 -15.42 44.49 -12.24
N PRO A 170 -15.06 45.12 -13.37
CA PRO A 170 -15.06 46.57 -13.44
C PRO A 170 -15.96 47.02 -14.60
N GLN A 171 -17.26 47.17 -14.37
CA GLN A 171 -18.11 47.99 -15.24
C GLN A 171 -19.21 48.65 -14.42
N ASN A 172 -18.93 49.86 -13.93
CA ASN A 172 -19.98 50.83 -13.62
C ASN A 172 -19.90 51.92 -14.67
N SER A 173 -20.80 51.81 -15.64
CA SER A 173 -21.02 52.74 -16.74
C SER A 173 -21.89 53.89 -16.27
N ASP A 174 -21.32 55.09 -16.16
CA ASP A 174 -22.06 56.35 -16.09
C ASP A 174 -21.41 57.34 -17.07
N GLU A 175 -21.81 57.28 -18.33
CA GLU A 175 -21.70 58.42 -19.25
C GLU A 175 -23.06 58.67 -19.92
N PRO A 176 -23.60 59.90 -19.85
CA PRO A 176 -24.87 60.23 -20.46
C PRO A 176 -24.71 60.52 -21.96
N PHE A 177 -25.63 59.96 -22.75
CA PHE A 177 -25.85 60.27 -24.17
C PHE A 177 -26.03 61.77 -24.44
N PRO A 178 -25.47 62.30 -25.53
CA PRO A 178 -26.05 63.40 -26.28
C PRO A 178 -26.72 62.92 -27.60
N PRO A 179 -27.67 63.70 -28.14
CA PRO A 179 -28.64 63.22 -29.13
C PRO A 179 -28.17 63.29 -30.60
N GLU A 180 -28.81 62.43 -31.38
CA GLU A 180 -28.98 62.34 -32.85
C GLU A 180 -28.81 63.62 -33.68
N ALA A 181 -28.09 63.53 -34.81
CA ALA A 181 -28.66 63.75 -36.16
C ALA A 181 -27.64 63.56 -37.30
N ASP A 182 -28.20 63.15 -38.45
CA ASP A 182 -27.70 63.19 -39.84
C ASP A 182 -26.74 62.09 -40.36
N GLN A 183 -27.36 61.06 -40.93
CA GLN A 183 -26.94 60.45 -42.21
C GLN A 183 -27.20 61.46 -43.37
N PRO A 184 -26.76 61.27 -44.65
CA PRO A 184 -26.41 59.99 -45.28
C PRO A 184 -25.30 60.02 -46.38
N GLU A 185 -25.12 58.83 -46.97
CA GLU A 185 -24.65 58.54 -48.34
C GLU A 185 -23.16 58.24 -48.56
N THR A 186 -22.89 56.94 -48.65
CA THR A 186 -21.88 56.37 -49.57
C THR A 186 -22.57 55.96 -50.87
N PRO A 187 -22.09 56.40 -52.05
CA PRO A 187 -22.31 55.69 -53.29
C PRO A 187 -21.23 54.61 -53.46
N GLY A 188 -21.67 53.42 -53.87
CA GLY A 188 -20.80 52.26 -54.08
C GLY A 188 -19.93 52.33 -55.34
N GLN A 189 -18.88 51.51 -55.36
CA GLN A 189 -18.61 50.41 -56.28
C GLN A 189 -17.37 49.64 -55.82
#